data_AF-A0AAX6NEB6-F1
#
_entry.id   AF-A0AAX6NEB6-F1
#
_cell.length_a   1.000
_cell.length_b   1.000
_cell.length_c   1.000
_cell.angle_alpha   90.00
_cell.angle_beta   90.00
_cell.angle_gamma   90.00
#
_symmetry.space_group_name_H-M   'P 1'
#
loop_
_entity.id
_entity.type
_entity.pdbx_description
1 polymer ?
#
loop_
_entity_poly.entity_id
_entity_poly.type
_entity_poly.pdbx_seq_one_letter_code
_entity_poly.pdbx_strand_id
1 'polypeptide(L)'
;MVSFNRIIKLRDLEIFRVSKDGQIFSYVVIEDTRKPFTEEDKKLDPLCYMDEEDINAILNVFRISLINDEKLSEENSYFLKSFFSDFVNNTNLTNFIFTEYIQEDLYDHEVDIKFFNKILKDIGSSYIIEEFDERNWIYLSQD
;
A
#
# COMPACT_ATOMS: atom_id res chain seq x y z
N MET A 1 -20.18 -3.02 -7.89
CA MET A 1 -19.77 -3.66 -6.62
C MET A 1 -18.27 -3.69 -6.56
N VAL A 2 -17.67 -3.18 -5.49
CA VAL A 2 -16.21 -3.22 -5.27
C VAL A 2 -15.87 -4.41 -4.39
N SER A 3 -14.82 -5.14 -4.72
CA SER A 3 -14.26 -6.21 -3.90
C SER A 3 -12.77 -6.01 -3.68
N PHE A 4 -12.31 -6.35 -2.48
CA PHE A 4 -10.92 -6.26 -2.06
C PHE A 4 -10.45 -7.68 -1.75
N ASN A 5 -9.51 -8.20 -2.53
CA ASN A 5 -8.98 -9.54 -2.34
C ASN A 5 -7.53 -9.42 -1.86
N ARG A 6 -7.25 -9.80 -0.60
CA ARG A 6 -5.89 -9.87 -0.06
C ARG A 6 -5.20 -11.09 -0.68
N ILE A 7 -4.23 -10.88 -1.58
CA ILE A 7 -3.53 -11.95 -2.32
C ILE A 7 -2.26 -12.36 -1.59
N ILE A 8 -1.42 -11.39 -1.24
CA ILE A 8 -0.19 -11.64 -0.48
C ILE A 8 -0.43 -11.14 0.94
N LYS A 9 0.00 -11.95 1.90
CA LYS A 9 0.07 -11.52 3.28
C LYS A 9 1.30 -12.09 3.95
N LEU A 10 2.16 -11.16 4.30
CA LEU A 10 3.37 -11.38 5.04
C LEU A 10 3.31 -10.45 6.25
N ARG A 11 4.26 -10.61 7.16
CA ARG A 11 4.23 -9.91 8.45
C ARG A 11 4.25 -8.39 8.32
N ASP A 12 4.92 -7.87 7.30
CA ASP A 12 5.18 -6.45 7.03
C ASP A 12 4.84 -6.04 5.59
N LEU A 13 4.18 -6.94 4.84
CA LEU A 13 3.73 -6.68 3.49
C LEU A 13 2.37 -7.33 3.24
N GLU A 14 1.40 -6.54 2.78
CA GLU A 14 0.15 -7.06 2.23
C GLU A 14 -0.09 -6.51 0.82
N ILE A 15 -0.57 -7.36 -0.09
CA ILE A 15 -0.94 -6.95 -1.45
C ILE A 15 -2.40 -7.31 -1.69
N PHE A 16 -3.19 -6.31 -2.07
CA PHE A 16 -4.60 -6.44 -2.42
C PHE A 16 -4.79 -6.29 -3.92
N ARG A 17 -5.68 -7.11 -4.46
CA ARG A 17 -6.31 -6.87 -5.75
C ARG A 17 -7.70 -6.30 -5.52
N VAL A 18 -7.88 -5.07 -5.95
CA VAL A 18 -9.16 -4.38 -5.94
C VAL A 18 -9.85 -4.64 -7.26
N SER A 19 -11.11 -5.04 -7.21
CA SER A 19 -11.93 -5.23 -8.40
C SER A 19 -13.20 -4.39 -8.32
N LYS A 20 -13.60 -3.79 -9.43
CA LYS A 20 -14.84 -3.02 -9.57
C LYS A 20 -15.65 -3.63 -10.70
N ASP A 21 -16.89 -4.03 -10.39
CA ASP A 21 -17.81 -4.64 -11.36
C ASP A 21 -17.23 -5.89 -12.06
N GLY A 22 -16.44 -6.67 -11.32
CA GLY A 22 -15.84 -7.92 -11.78
C GLY A 22 -14.53 -7.76 -12.55
N GLN A 23 -14.08 -6.54 -12.81
CA GLN A 23 -12.80 -6.26 -13.46
C GLN A 23 -11.75 -5.82 -12.45
N ILE A 24 -10.48 -6.16 -12.70
CA ILE A 24 -9.39 -5.64 -11.88
C ILE A 24 -9.31 -4.13 -12.08
N PHE A 25 -9.24 -3.42 -10.97
CA PHE A 25 -9.31 -1.97 -10.93
C PHE A 25 -8.04 -1.35 -10.37
N SER A 26 -7.38 -2.03 -9.42
CA SER A 26 -6.12 -1.56 -8.84
C SER A 26 -5.42 -2.70 -8.09
N TYR A 27 -4.10 -2.64 -8.00
CA TYR A 27 -3.36 -3.34 -6.96
C TYR A 27 -2.96 -2.36 -5.87
N VAL A 28 -3.12 -2.76 -4.61
CA VAL A 28 -2.73 -1.94 -3.46
C VAL A 28 -1.73 -2.68 -2.62
N VAL A 29 -0.56 -2.08 -2.42
CA VAL A 29 0.53 -2.63 -1.61
C VAL A 29 0.59 -1.83 -0.31
N ILE A 30 0.55 -2.54 0.82
CA ILE A 30 0.71 -1.96 2.15
C ILE A 30 2.00 -2.52 2.76
N GLU A 31 2.93 -1.63 3.08
CA GLU A 31 4.18 -1.97 3.75
C GLU A 31 4.22 -1.38 5.15
N ASP A 32 4.51 -2.22 6.15
CA ASP A 32 4.85 -1.79 7.51
C ASP A 32 6.36 -1.50 7.57
N THR A 33 6.73 -0.22 7.59
CA THR A 33 8.16 0.16 7.58
C THR A 33 8.86 -0.11 8.91
N ARG A 34 8.10 -0.26 10.01
CA ARG A 34 8.58 -0.30 11.41
C ARG A 34 9.51 0.85 11.76
N LYS A 35 9.35 1.98 11.08
CA LYS A 35 10.20 3.16 11.19
C LYS A 35 9.34 4.43 11.17
N PRO A 36 9.82 5.50 11.82
CA PRO A 36 9.19 6.82 11.70
C PRO A 36 9.36 7.39 10.29
N PHE A 37 8.75 8.54 10.04
CA PHE A 37 8.95 9.30 8.81
C PHE A 37 10.43 9.58 8.53
N THR A 38 10.85 9.36 7.28
CA THR A 38 12.15 9.82 6.80
C THR A 38 12.13 11.33 6.53
N GLU A 39 13.31 11.95 6.42
CA GLU A 39 13.42 13.37 6.07
C GLU A 39 12.80 13.71 4.70
N GLU A 40 12.72 12.75 3.78
CA GLU A 40 12.01 12.95 2.51
C GLU A 40 10.49 12.85 2.69
N ASP A 41 10.01 11.91 3.51
CA ASP A 41 8.58 11.78 3.79
C ASP A 41 8.01 13.07 4.41
N LYS A 42 8.78 13.71 5.31
CA LYS A 42 8.40 14.98 5.96
C LYS A 42 8.18 16.15 4.98
N LYS A 43 8.66 16.04 3.74
CA LYS A 43 8.45 17.07 2.70
C LYS A 43 7.14 16.90 1.94
N LEU A 44 6.45 15.77 2.11
CA LEU A 44 5.19 15.48 1.44
C LEU A 44 4.04 16.28 2.06
N ASP A 45 3.04 16.63 1.24
CA ASP A 45 1.78 17.19 1.74
C ASP A 45 0.95 16.09 2.43
N PRO A 46 0.31 16.36 3.59
CA PRO A 46 0.34 17.62 4.35
C PRO A 46 1.45 17.67 5.43
N LEU A 47 2.30 16.65 5.52
CA LEU A 47 3.34 16.51 6.56
C LEU A 47 4.28 17.71 6.61
N CYS A 48 4.59 18.34 5.48
CA CYS A 48 5.46 19.51 5.42
C CYS A 48 4.89 20.77 6.11
N TYR A 49 3.61 20.75 6.50
CA TYR A 49 2.95 21.81 7.25
C TYR A 49 2.68 21.44 8.72
N MET A 50 3.04 20.23 9.16
CA MET A 50 2.81 19.77 10.52
C MET A 50 3.96 20.15 11.45
N ASP A 51 3.66 20.26 12.75
CA ASP A 51 4.66 20.55 13.77
C ASP A 51 5.63 19.38 13.96
N GLU A 52 6.91 19.68 14.15
CA GLU A 52 7.95 18.65 14.30
C GLU A 52 7.68 17.71 15.48
N GLU A 53 7.08 18.22 16.57
CA GLU A 53 6.75 17.40 17.74
C GLU A 53 5.74 16.30 17.38
N ASP A 54 4.68 16.64 16.65
CA ASP A 54 3.65 15.70 16.20
C ASP A 54 4.22 14.68 15.21
N ILE A 55 5.03 15.15 14.25
CA ILE A 55 5.70 14.28 13.27
C ILE A 55 6.62 13.28 13.98
N ASN A 56 7.40 13.75 14.95
CA ASN A 56 8.38 12.92 15.67
C ASN A 56 7.71 11.98 16.70
N ALA A 57 6.46 12.22 17.08
CA ALA A 57 5.68 11.30 17.91
C ALA A 57 5.28 10.02 17.16
N ILE A 58 5.25 10.05 15.82
CA ILE A 58 4.97 8.88 14.99
C ILE A 58 6.19 7.95 14.96
N LEU A 59 6.00 6.72 15.44
CA LEU A 59 7.06 5.71 15.54
C LEU A 59 7.05 4.71 14.39
N ASN A 60 5.92 4.59 13.70
CA ASN A 60 5.77 3.68 12.58
C ASN A 60 4.93 4.29 11.44
N VAL A 61 5.41 4.16 10.21
CA VAL A 61 4.72 4.62 9.02
C VAL A 61 4.37 3.44 8.14
N PHE A 62 3.12 3.35 7.72
CA PHE A 62 2.70 2.45 6.65
C PHE A 62 2.86 3.14 5.30
N ARG A 63 3.49 2.47 4.33
CA ARG A 63 3.50 2.95 2.94
C ARG A 63 2.42 2.23 2.17
N ILE A 64 1.50 3.00 1.61
CA ILE A 64 0.37 2.48 0.84
C ILE A 64 0.53 2.92 -0.61
N SER A 65 0.89 1.97 -1.47
CA SER A 65 1.07 2.21 -2.89
C SER A 65 -0.17 1.77 -3.66
N LEU A 66 -0.73 2.67 -4.47
CA LEU A 66 -1.83 2.36 -5.39
C LEU A 66 -1.23 2.19 -6.80
N ILE A 67 -1.28 0.98 -7.34
CA ILE A 67 -0.67 0.63 -8.63
C ILE A 67 -1.77 0.39 -9.64
N ASN A 68 -1.70 1.11 -10.76
CA ASN A 68 -2.70 1.09 -11.82
C ASN A 68 -2.01 1.12 -13.19
N ASP A 69 -2.67 0.61 -14.20
CA ASP A 69 -2.24 0.71 -15.61
C ASP A 69 -2.39 2.13 -16.16
N GLU A 70 -3.39 2.85 -15.69
CA GLU A 70 -3.65 4.25 -16.04
C GLU A 70 -3.79 5.12 -14.78
N LYS A 71 -3.71 6.44 -14.98
CA LYS A 71 -3.97 7.39 -13.88
C LYS A 71 -5.42 7.25 -13.41
N LEU A 72 -5.60 7.05 -12.10
CA LEU A 72 -6.92 7.04 -11.49
C LEU A 72 -7.62 8.40 -11.65
N SER A 73 -8.94 8.36 -11.86
CA SER A 73 -9.75 9.57 -11.67
C SER A 73 -9.68 10.04 -10.21
N GLU A 74 -9.90 11.33 -9.97
CA GLU A 74 -9.85 11.90 -8.61
C GLU A 74 -10.81 11.20 -7.65
N GLU A 75 -12.03 10.88 -8.11
CA GLU A 75 -13.03 10.13 -7.34
C GLU A 75 -12.52 8.75 -6.93
N ASN A 76 -11.92 8.02 -7.88
CA ASN A 76 -11.40 6.67 -7.68
C ASN A 76 -10.16 6.66 -6.76
N SER A 77 -9.26 7.62 -6.95
CA SER A 77 -8.10 7.83 -6.07
C SER A 77 -8.55 8.15 -4.64
N TYR A 78 -9.49 9.10 -4.50
CA TYR A 78 -10.04 9.47 -3.20
C TYR A 78 -10.73 8.29 -2.52
N PHE A 79 -11.52 7.50 -3.26
CA PHE A 79 -12.17 6.30 -2.75
C PHE A 79 -11.16 5.30 -2.19
N LEU A 80 -10.12 4.93 -2.96
CA LEU A 80 -9.11 3.98 -2.49
C LEU A 80 -8.34 4.51 -1.29
N LYS A 81 -7.90 5.77 -1.33
CA LYS A 81 -7.19 6.39 -0.22
C LYS A 81 -8.02 6.39 1.05
N SER A 82 -9.29 6.79 0.96
CA SER A 82 -10.20 6.81 2.11
C SER A 82 -10.40 5.41 2.67
N PHE A 83 -10.70 4.42 1.82
CA PHE A 83 -10.88 3.04 2.26
C PHE A 83 -9.65 2.49 2.97
N PHE A 84 -8.47 2.60 2.36
CA PHE A 84 -7.25 2.03 2.93
C PHE A 84 -6.73 2.83 4.14
N SER A 85 -7.07 4.11 4.27
CA SER A 85 -6.80 4.92 5.48
C SER A 85 -7.52 4.36 6.69
N ASP A 86 -8.80 3.98 6.52
CA ASP A 86 -9.63 3.40 7.59
C ASP A 86 -9.25 1.94 7.90
N PHE A 87 -8.60 1.28 6.94
CA PHE A 87 -8.31 -0.14 6.98
C PHE A 87 -6.98 -0.49 7.67
N VAL A 88 -5.96 0.37 7.54
CA VAL A 88 -4.70 0.20 8.25
C VAL A 88 -4.86 0.49 9.74
N ASN A 89 -4.12 -0.21 10.59
CA ASN A 89 -4.20 -0.04 12.04
C ASN A 89 -3.55 1.27 12.47
N ASN A 90 -4.32 2.37 12.41
CA ASN A 90 -3.85 3.67 12.79
C ASN A 90 -4.08 3.95 14.29
N THR A 91 -2.99 4.05 15.04
CA THR A 91 -2.93 4.47 16.44
C THR A 91 -2.32 5.87 16.53
N ASN A 92 -2.28 6.45 17.72
CA ASN A 92 -1.58 7.72 17.96
C ASN A 92 -0.06 7.66 17.74
N LEU A 93 0.53 6.48 17.55
CA LEU A 93 1.97 6.28 17.32
C LEU A 93 2.27 5.80 15.89
N THR A 94 1.25 5.63 15.06
CA THR A 94 1.42 5.20 13.67
C THR A 94 0.84 6.23 12.72
N ASN A 95 1.27 6.19 11.46
CA ASN A 95 0.66 6.99 10.40
C ASN A 95 0.86 6.29 9.05
N PHE A 96 0.40 6.87 7.95
CA PHE A 96 0.56 6.30 6.62
C PHE A 96 0.85 7.36 5.55
N ILE A 97 1.41 6.92 4.43
CA ILE A 97 1.66 7.74 3.23
C ILE A 97 1.09 7.01 2.03
N PHE A 98 0.37 7.74 1.18
CA PHE A 98 -0.08 7.23 -0.11
C PHE A 98 0.85 7.65 -1.24
N THR A 99 1.09 6.74 -2.17
CA THR A 99 1.73 7.07 -3.45
C THR A 99 1.04 6.32 -4.57
N GLU A 100 0.78 7.00 -5.68
CA GLU A 100 0.18 6.41 -6.88
C GLU A 100 1.25 6.12 -7.91
N TYR A 101 1.23 4.91 -8.46
CA TYR A 101 2.15 4.45 -9.49
C TYR A 101 1.38 4.00 -10.71
N ILE A 102 1.93 4.34 -11.88
CA ILE A 102 1.42 3.91 -13.18
C ILE A 102 2.39 2.85 -13.70
N GLN A 103 1.87 1.66 -14.01
CA GLN A 103 2.62 0.55 -14.58
C GLN A 103 1.85 -0.01 -15.77
N GLU A 104 2.34 0.26 -16.98
CA GLU A 104 1.72 -0.24 -18.22
C GLU A 104 1.59 -1.78 -18.20
N ASP A 105 0.52 -2.27 -18.83
CA ASP A 105 0.19 -3.70 -18.97
C ASP A 105 0.02 -4.45 -17.62
N LEU A 106 -0.28 -3.73 -16.53
CA LEU A 106 -0.39 -4.29 -15.16
C LEU A 106 -1.32 -5.52 -15.08
N TYR A 107 -2.39 -5.55 -15.88
CA TYR A 107 -3.41 -6.60 -15.83
C TYR A 107 -3.19 -7.72 -16.85
N ASP A 108 -2.21 -7.59 -17.74
CA ASP A 108 -1.93 -8.57 -18.81
C ASP A 108 -0.91 -9.65 -18.40
N HIS A 109 -0.38 -9.53 -17.19
CA HIS A 109 0.61 -10.47 -16.65
C HIS A 109 -0.04 -11.63 -15.90
N GLU A 110 0.59 -12.81 -15.99
CA GLU A 110 0.25 -13.94 -15.12
C GLU A 110 0.53 -13.57 -13.66
N VAL A 111 -0.45 -13.80 -12.78
CA VAL A 111 -0.35 -13.44 -11.37
C VAL A 111 0.46 -14.51 -10.63
N ASP A 112 1.77 -14.27 -10.51
CA ASP A 112 2.71 -15.10 -9.78
C ASP A 112 3.67 -14.28 -8.89
N ILE A 113 4.61 -14.94 -8.22
CA ILE A 113 5.62 -14.28 -7.37
C ILE A 113 6.48 -13.30 -8.19
N LYS A 114 6.79 -13.60 -9.46
CA LYS A 114 7.62 -12.73 -10.30
C LYS A 114 6.87 -11.44 -10.62
N PHE A 115 5.57 -11.53 -10.89
CA PHE A 115 4.70 -10.39 -11.07
C PHE A 115 4.69 -9.48 -9.83
N PHE A 116 4.48 -10.03 -8.63
CA PHE A 116 4.49 -9.23 -7.42
C PHE A 116 5.87 -8.63 -7.11
N ASN A 117 6.96 -9.37 -7.32
CA ASN A 117 8.31 -8.82 -7.18
C ASN A 117 8.61 -7.71 -8.20
N LYS A 118 8.02 -7.76 -9.41
CA LYS A 118 8.10 -6.65 -10.38
C LYS A 118 7.39 -5.41 -9.82
N ILE A 119 6.16 -5.55 -9.32
CA ILE A 119 5.43 -4.45 -8.67
C ILE A 119 6.26 -3.83 -7.55
N LEU A 120 6.75 -4.64 -6.62
CA LEU A 120 7.53 -4.19 -5.46
C LEU A 120 8.78 -3.42 -5.90
N LYS A 121 9.50 -3.95 -6.89
CA LYS A 121 10.68 -3.28 -7.44
C LYS A 121 10.33 -1.93 -8.06
N ASP A 122 9.24 -1.85 -8.83
CA ASP A 122 8.85 -0.64 -9.56
C ASP A 122 8.40 0.48 -8.61
N ILE A 123 7.81 0.14 -7.45
CA ILE A 123 7.48 1.11 -6.39
C ILE A 123 8.66 1.44 -5.47
N GLY A 124 9.83 0.84 -5.69
CA GLY A 124 11.03 1.07 -4.88
C GLY A 124 11.02 0.37 -3.52
N SER A 125 10.20 -0.66 -3.34
CA SER A 125 10.21 -1.51 -2.15
C SER A 125 11.52 -2.27 -2.03
N SER A 126 12.01 -2.43 -0.80
CA SER A 126 13.14 -3.33 -0.48
C SER A 126 12.73 -4.79 -0.32
N TYR A 127 11.43 -5.09 -0.39
CA TYR A 127 10.90 -6.42 -0.16
C TYR A 127 11.14 -7.33 -1.37
N ILE A 128 11.54 -8.58 -1.11
CA ILE A 128 11.63 -9.63 -2.11
C ILE A 128 10.84 -10.83 -1.58
N ILE A 129 9.77 -11.19 -2.30
CA ILE A 129 8.97 -12.36 -1.98
C ILE A 129 9.70 -13.59 -2.52
N GLU A 130 10.25 -14.42 -1.63
CA GLU A 130 10.90 -15.68 -1.99
C GLU A 130 9.88 -16.81 -2.15
N GLU A 131 9.03 -17.02 -1.13
CA GLU A 131 7.94 -18.01 -1.11
C GLU A 131 6.75 -17.46 -0.29
N PHE A 132 5.52 -17.94 -0.55
CA PHE A 132 4.35 -17.65 0.28
C PHE A 132 3.79 -18.94 0.89
N ASP A 133 3.77 -19.04 2.23
CA ASP A 133 3.16 -20.15 2.97
C ASP A 133 1.84 -19.68 3.58
N GLU A 134 0.72 -20.31 3.22
CA GLU A 134 -0.65 -19.93 3.62
C GLU A 134 -0.92 -20.10 5.14
N ARG A 135 -0.01 -20.72 5.92
CA ARG A 135 -0.35 -21.28 7.24
C ARG A 135 -0.01 -20.44 8.48
N ASN A 136 0.80 -19.38 8.38
CA ASN A 136 1.33 -18.67 9.56
C ASN A 136 1.25 -17.14 9.45
N TRP A 137 0.05 -16.56 9.61
CA TRP A 137 -0.13 -15.16 9.25
C TRP A 137 -0.47 -14.26 10.46
N ILE A 138 0.39 -13.28 10.75
CA ILE A 138 0.09 -12.07 11.56
C ILE A 138 -0.39 -11.00 10.58
N TYR A 139 -1.44 -10.24 10.92
CA TYR A 139 -2.17 -9.35 10.01
C TYR A 139 -1.72 -7.89 10.18
N LEU A 140 -1.49 -7.15 9.08
CA LEU A 140 -1.28 -5.69 9.11
C LEU A 140 -2.59 -4.92 9.10
N SER A 141 -3.58 -5.46 8.41
CA SER A 141 -4.89 -4.84 8.25
C SER A 141 -6.00 -5.65 8.91
N GLN A 142 -7.13 -5.00 9.15
CA GLN A 142 -8.30 -5.64 9.75
C GLN A 142 -8.91 -6.68 8.80
N ASP A 143 -9.63 -7.68 9.32
CA ASP A 143 -10.37 -8.65 8.48
C ASP A 143 -11.64 -8.05 7.88
#